data_AF-A0AAN6WMD7-F1
#
_entry.id   AF-A0AAN6WMD7-F1
#
_cell.length_a   1.000
_cell.length_b   1.000
_cell.length_c   1.000
_cell.angle_alpha   90.00
_cell.angle_beta   90.00
_cell.angle_gamma   90.00
#
_symmetry.space_group_name_H-M   'P 1'
#
loop_
_entity.id
_entity.type
_entity.pdbx_description
1 polymer ?
#
loop_
_entity_poly.entity_id
_entity_poly.type
_entity_poly.pdbx_seq_one_letter_code
_entity_poly.pdbx_strand_id
1 'polypeptide(L)'
;DLLCYGSRRLCADPRDKVYGLLGIAPPEVATLINPDYTSPISEVYQTTFQITVDAVKRLDLLGYCEHSHQRRLLGLPSWIPNWSVPIGTVPSLSSAFAAGNSKAAVRFLGRSRSMEVTGVRIGVVREVKTDSAEHLKDPQRFADRVVAWAPDSVTLDTELYPTGESLLDAYTLTLCQNRVQTRPSSGESPRLPMWKMAVWNLLSDPTNPSYRSEVASSVEVGRGVGLAFVITEDVHFGLGSPSTKPSDIICVLLGCKAPIVIRPRTDGGFEVVGACYLHGFSDAESLLGPLPAPWETAFHNNISGNWVLRFRNNATGEKLLDDPRKGSLPEGWSAVNGVADLAERQQVPFQNDLTGEASDCDPRMTVEALKQCGVNLETFCLF
;
A
#
# COMPACT_ATOMS: atom_id res chain seq x y z
N ASP A 1 -2.91 -8.78 7.03
CA ASP A 1 -4.29 -9.21 6.73
C ASP A 1 -5.07 -9.79 7.90
N LEU A 2 -4.63 -10.85 8.60
CA LEU A 2 -5.41 -11.50 9.67
C LEU A 2 -5.93 -10.54 10.75
N LEU A 3 -5.06 -9.73 11.36
CA LEU A 3 -5.41 -8.71 12.36
C LEU A 3 -6.38 -7.66 11.79
N CYS A 4 -6.25 -7.33 10.51
CA CYS A 4 -7.15 -6.39 9.85
C CYS A 4 -8.57 -6.96 9.71
N TYR A 5 -8.71 -8.21 9.25
CA TYR A 5 -10.01 -8.87 9.20
C TYR A 5 -10.62 -9.07 10.60
N GLY A 6 -9.79 -9.40 11.59
CA GLY A 6 -10.21 -9.53 12.99
C GLY A 6 -10.75 -8.22 13.59
N SER A 7 -10.25 -7.06 13.14
CA SER A 7 -10.74 -5.75 13.59
C SER A 7 -12.25 -5.54 13.34
N ARG A 8 -12.83 -6.23 12.33
CA ARG A 8 -14.26 -6.16 11.98
C ARG A 8 -15.17 -7.06 12.82
N ARG A 9 -14.61 -7.95 13.65
CA ARG A 9 -15.37 -8.88 14.50
C ARG A 9 -15.61 -8.28 15.87
N LEU A 10 -16.80 -8.40 16.44
CA LEU A 10 -17.04 -7.90 17.80
C LEU A 10 -16.31 -8.79 18.83
N CYS A 11 -15.78 -8.17 19.88
CA CYS A 11 -15.20 -8.85 21.04
C CYS A 11 -15.49 -8.05 22.31
N ALA A 12 -15.52 -8.73 23.46
CA ALA A 12 -15.78 -8.08 24.75
C ALA A 12 -14.53 -7.37 25.29
N ASP A 13 -13.37 -8.03 25.22
CA ASP A 13 -12.08 -7.42 25.55
C ASP A 13 -11.34 -7.03 24.25
N PRO A 14 -10.89 -5.77 24.08
CA PRO A 14 -10.11 -5.35 22.92
C PRO A 14 -8.82 -6.15 22.68
N ARG A 15 -8.26 -6.81 23.69
CA ARG A 15 -7.07 -7.67 23.56
C ARG A 15 -7.36 -8.95 22.77
N ASP A 16 -8.63 -9.40 22.74
CA ASP A 16 -9.07 -10.57 21.96
C ASP A 16 -8.92 -10.36 20.45
N LYS A 17 -8.77 -9.11 20.01
CA LYS A 17 -8.38 -8.78 18.62
C LYS A 17 -7.05 -9.40 18.23
N VAL A 18 -6.19 -9.66 19.20
CA VAL A 18 -4.92 -10.38 19.03
C VAL A 18 -5.08 -11.82 19.54
N TYR A 19 -5.47 -11.99 20.81
CA TYR A 19 -5.44 -13.30 21.46
C TYR A 19 -6.39 -14.32 20.82
N GLY A 20 -7.56 -13.88 20.37
CA GLY A 20 -8.52 -14.74 19.67
C GLY A 20 -8.04 -15.23 18.29
N LEU A 21 -6.97 -14.63 17.74
CA LEU A 21 -6.42 -15.00 16.44
C LEU A 21 -5.18 -15.90 16.53
N LEU A 22 -4.60 -16.10 17.72
CA LEU A 22 -3.35 -16.86 17.88
C LEU A 22 -3.46 -18.30 17.37
N GLY A 23 -4.62 -18.94 17.50
CA GLY A 23 -4.85 -20.31 17.02
C GLY A 23 -4.82 -20.48 15.50
N ILE A 24 -4.84 -19.39 14.73
CA ILE A 24 -4.77 -19.38 13.27
C ILE A 24 -3.69 -18.43 12.73
N ALA A 25 -2.87 -17.85 13.61
CA ALA A 25 -1.75 -17.01 13.23
C ALA A 25 -0.52 -17.89 12.87
N PRO A 26 0.43 -17.38 12.08
CA PRO A 26 1.67 -18.10 11.77
C PRO A 26 2.41 -18.50 13.05
N PRO A 27 2.94 -19.74 13.16
CA PRO A 27 3.59 -20.23 14.38
C PRO A 27 4.73 -19.32 14.88
N GLU A 28 5.51 -18.76 13.96
CA GLU A 28 6.61 -17.82 14.22
C GLU A 28 6.15 -16.51 14.91
N VAL A 29 4.86 -16.17 14.82
CA VAL A 29 4.25 -15.05 15.54
C VAL A 29 3.51 -15.56 16.78
N ALA A 30 2.67 -16.58 16.61
CA ALA A 30 1.75 -17.05 17.65
C ALA A 30 2.47 -17.55 18.90
N THR A 31 3.60 -18.26 18.73
CA THR A 31 4.38 -18.84 19.83
C THR A 31 5.09 -17.80 20.70
N LEU A 32 5.25 -16.57 20.20
CA LEU A 32 5.92 -15.48 20.89
C LEU A 32 4.94 -14.58 21.68
N ILE A 33 3.62 -14.80 21.54
CA ILE A 33 2.59 -13.98 22.20
C ILE A 33 1.85 -14.84 23.24
N ASN A 34 2.06 -14.53 24.51
CA ASN A 34 1.30 -15.12 25.61
C ASN A 34 0.11 -14.22 25.99
N PRO A 35 -1.14 -14.73 26.04
CA PRO A 35 -2.28 -13.95 26.49
C PRO A 35 -2.11 -13.44 27.92
N ASP A 36 -2.12 -12.11 28.08
CA ASP A 36 -2.09 -11.43 29.37
C ASP A 36 -3.15 -10.32 29.40
N TYR A 37 -4.21 -10.55 30.16
CA TYR A 37 -5.32 -9.61 30.30
C TYR A 37 -5.07 -8.54 31.38
N THR A 38 -3.90 -8.56 32.04
CA THR A 38 -3.49 -7.53 33.00
C THR A 38 -2.77 -6.36 32.33
N SER A 39 -2.08 -6.62 31.21
CA SER A 39 -1.38 -5.60 30.43
C SER A 39 -2.33 -4.55 29.80
N PRO A 40 -1.90 -3.28 29.67
CA PRO A 40 -2.63 -2.27 28.91
C PRO A 40 -2.80 -2.66 27.44
N ILE A 41 -3.92 -2.27 26.82
CA ILE A 41 -4.21 -2.55 25.40
C ILE A 41 -3.08 -2.04 24.50
N SER A 42 -2.52 -0.87 24.81
CA SER A 42 -1.43 -0.28 24.05
C SER A 42 -0.18 -1.14 24.01
N GLU A 43 0.19 -1.74 25.14
CA GLU A 43 1.34 -2.62 25.26
C GLU A 43 1.13 -3.94 24.50
N VAL A 44 -0.07 -4.52 24.59
CA VAL A 44 -0.44 -5.73 23.83
C VAL A 44 -0.32 -5.47 22.33
N TYR A 45 -0.88 -4.36 21.85
CA TYR A 45 -0.88 -4.06 20.41
C TYR A 45 0.52 -3.73 19.90
N GLN A 46 1.28 -2.95 20.67
CA GLN A 46 2.64 -2.57 20.35
C GLN A 46 3.59 -3.77 20.35
N THR A 47 3.45 -4.70 21.30
CA THR A 47 4.25 -5.93 21.36
C THR A 47 3.93 -6.85 20.19
N THR A 48 2.64 -7.01 19.87
CA THR A 48 2.18 -7.78 18.71
C THR A 48 2.74 -7.24 17.40
N PHE A 49 2.75 -5.91 17.22
CA PHE A 49 3.34 -5.28 16.04
C PHE A 49 4.83 -5.59 15.90
N GLN A 50 5.60 -5.41 16.97
CA GLN A 50 7.05 -5.68 16.99
C GLN A 50 7.36 -7.14 16.67
N ILE A 51 6.70 -8.08 17.38
CA ILE A 51 6.86 -9.52 17.14
C ILE A 51 6.53 -9.86 15.68
N THR A 52 5.45 -9.29 15.12
CA THR A 52 5.07 -9.57 13.74
C THR A 52 6.11 -9.04 12.76
N VAL A 53 6.55 -7.79 12.91
CA VAL A 53 7.59 -7.19 12.04
C VAL A 53 8.90 -7.99 12.12
N ASP A 54 9.27 -8.42 13.33
CA ASP A 54 10.48 -9.21 13.53
C ASP A 54 10.37 -10.64 13.00
N ALA A 55 9.21 -11.28 13.09
CA ALA A 55 9.01 -12.64 12.57
C ALA A 55 8.95 -12.65 11.04
N VAL A 56 8.10 -11.81 10.44
CA VAL A 56 7.83 -11.85 8.99
C VAL A 56 8.72 -10.92 8.16
N LYS A 57 9.49 -10.04 8.81
CA LYS A 57 10.37 -9.04 8.17
C LYS A 57 9.66 -8.11 7.17
N ARG A 58 8.37 -7.85 7.42
CA ARG A 58 7.49 -6.97 6.63
C ARG A 58 6.89 -5.88 7.51
N LEU A 59 6.66 -4.72 6.91
CA LEU A 59 6.08 -3.53 7.54
C LEU A 59 4.64 -3.26 7.05
N ASP A 60 3.97 -4.28 6.50
CA ASP A 60 2.62 -4.16 5.95
C ASP A 60 1.57 -3.72 6.99
N LEU A 61 1.80 -4.00 8.29
CA LEU A 61 0.91 -3.56 9.37
C LEU A 61 0.79 -2.03 9.44
N LEU A 62 1.80 -1.30 9.00
CA LEU A 62 1.81 0.17 8.99
C LEU A 62 0.72 0.74 8.07
N GLY A 63 0.34 -0.01 7.01
CA GLY A 63 -0.72 0.38 6.09
C GLY A 63 -2.12 0.41 6.73
N TYR A 64 -2.28 -0.16 7.93
CA TYR A 64 -3.52 -0.09 8.70
C TYR A 64 -3.48 0.94 9.84
N CYS A 65 -2.41 1.73 9.94
CA CYS A 65 -2.36 2.84 10.86
C CYS A 65 -3.24 3.97 10.33
N GLU A 66 -4.04 4.56 11.21
CA GLU A 66 -4.85 5.73 10.88
C GLU A 66 -4.65 6.81 11.95
N HIS A 67 -4.55 8.05 11.48
CA HIS A 67 -4.59 9.20 12.36
C HIS A 67 -6.00 9.42 12.90
N SER A 68 -6.26 8.95 14.12
CA SER A 68 -7.57 9.07 14.76
C SER A 68 -7.48 9.50 16.23
N HIS A 69 -8.55 10.13 16.71
CA HIS A 69 -8.67 10.53 18.11
C HIS A 69 -8.68 9.31 19.05
N GLN A 70 -9.35 8.23 18.66
CA GLN A 70 -9.45 7.00 19.45
C GLN A 70 -8.09 6.34 19.68
N ARG A 71 -7.21 6.32 18.66
CA ARG A 71 -5.83 5.83 18.82
C ARG A 71 -5.07 6.61 19.89
N ARG A 72 -5.19 7.94 19.87
CA ARG A 72 -4.53 8.84 20.84
C ARG A 72 -5.04 8.62 22.26
N LEU A 73 -6.34 8.37 22.45
CA LEU A 73 -6.92 8.07 23.76
C LEU A 73 -6.34 6.79 24.38
N LEU A 74 -5.93 5.81 23.56
CA LEU A 74 -5.27 4.59 24.02
C LEU A 74 -3.76 4.79 24.29
N GLY A 75 -3.20 5.98 24.02
CA GLY A 75 -1.77 6.23 24.17
C GLY A 75 -0.90 5.43 23.18
N LEU A 76 -1.48 4.97 22.08
CA LEU A 76 -0.76 4.22 21.05
C LEU A 76 0.19 5.14 20.26
N PRO A 77 1.44 4.74 19.98
CA PRO A 77 2.31 5.38 19.00
C PRO A 77 1.61 5.49 17.63
N SER A 78 1.98 6.45 16.77
CA SER A 78 1.29 6.63 15.48
C SER A 78 1.46 5.45 14.52
N TRP A 79 2.55 4.72 14.66
CA TRP A 79 2.89 3.54 13.87
C TRP A 79 2.30 2.23 14.43
N ILE A 80 1.43 2.30 15.46
CA ILE A 80 0.66 1.15 15.94
C ILE A 80 -0.80 1.26 15.48
N PRO A 81 -1.31 0.27 14.72
CA PRO A 81 -2.73 0.21 14.38
C PRO A 81 -3.60 0.05 15.62
N ASN A 82 -4.76 0.71 15.63
CA ASN A 82 -5.76 0.47 16.66
C ASN A 82 -6.71 -0.67 16.23
N TRP A 83 -6.40 -1.90 16.60
CA TRP A 83 -7.24 -3.07 16.22
C TRP A 83 -8.58 -3.16 16.96
N SER A 84 -8.79 -2.33 17.99
CA SER A 84 -10.07 -2.30 18.74
C SER A 84 -11.21 -1.70 17.93
N VAL A 85 -10.89 -0.86 16.95
CA VAL A 85 -11.85 -0.28 16.02
C VAL A 85 -11.74 -0.98 14.66
N PRO A 86 -12.84 -1.14 13.92
CA PRO A 86 -12.75 -1.55 12.52
C PRO A 86 -11.84 -0.57 11.79
N ILE A 87 -10.79 -1.09 11.13
CA ILE A 87 -9.97 -0.27 10.25
C ILE A 87 -10.89 0.35 9.20
N GLY A 88 -10.74 1.66 9.00
CA GLY A 88 -11.52 2.41 8.05
C GLY A 88 -11.21 2.02 6.61
N THR A 89 -11.56 2.91 5.71
CA THR A 89 -11.25 2.81 4.29
C THR A 89 -9.77 3.14 4.09
N VAL A 90 -8.94 2.10 4.05
CA VAL A 90 -7.56 2.19 3.60
C VAL A 90 -7.49 1.94 2.09
N PRO A 91 -6.54 2.57 1.37
CA PRO A 91 -6.19 2.17 0.01
C PRO A 91 -5.93 0.66 -0.07
N SER A 92 -6.13 0.09 -1.25
CA SER A 92 -5.97 -1.36 -1.45
C SER A 92 -4.50 -1.78 -1.36
N LEU A 93 -4.07 -2.15 -0.15
CA LEU A 93 -2.68 -2.52 0.15
C LEU A 93 -2.21 -3.76 -0.63
N SER A 94 -3.11 -4.69 -0.98
CA SER A 94 -2.73 -6.00 -1.53
C SER A 94 -2.29 -6.01 -2.99
N SER A 95 -2.36 -4.88 -3.70
CA SER A 95 -2.01 -4.82 -5.13
C SER A 95 -1.11 -3.65 -5.51
N ALA A 96 -0.65 -2.85 -4.54
CA ALA A 96 0.22 -1.72 -4.80
C ALA A 96 1.70 -2.13 -4.97
N PHE A 97 2.18 -3.14 -4.24
CA PHE A 97 3.57 -3.64 -4.30
C PHE A 97 4.63 -2.52 -4.26
N ALA A 98 4.37 -1.45 -3.51
CA ALA A 98 5.14 -0.20 -3.60
C ALA A 98 6.62 -0.36 -3.23
N ALA A 99 6.93 -1.17 -2.21
CA ALA A 99 8.32 -1.50 -1.84
C ALA A 99 8.81 -2.84 -2.41
N GLY A 100 8.05 -3.45 -3.33
CA GLY A 100 8.32 -4.80 -3.84
C GLY A 100 8.51 -5.84 -2.73
N ASN A 101 9.47 -6.74 -2.95
CA ASN A 101 9.85 -7.78 -1.98
C ASN A 101 11.06 -7.38 -1.11
N SER A 102 11.22 -6.09 -0.84
CA SER A 102 12.24 -5.60 0.10
C SER A 102 11.99 -6.08 1.53
N LYS A 103 13.08 -6.25 2.28
CA LYS A 103 13.06 -6.52 3.71
C LYS A 103 12.74 -5.23 4.47
N ALA A 104 11.91 -5.31 5.50
CA ALA A 104 11.70 -4.19 6.40
C ALA A 104 13.02 -3.79 7.09
N ALA A 105 13.37 -2.52 7.01
CA ALA A 105 14.55 -1.93 7.65
C ALA A 105 14.09 -1.05 8.80
N VAL A 106 14.02 -1.64 9.99
CA VAL A 106 13.35 -1.07 11.17
C VAL A 106 14.23 -1.17 12.40
N ARG A 107 14.20 -0.14 13.26
CA ARG A 107 14.83 -0.15 14.59
C ARG A 107 13.92 0.51 15.62
N PHE A 108 13.52 -0.24 16.65
CA PHE A 108 12.69 0.27 17.75
C PHE A 108 13.54 0.97 18.82
N LEU A 109 13.13 2.15 19.28
CA LEU A 109 13.89 3.03 20.17
C LEU A 109 13.15 3.38 21.45
N GLY A 110 13.92 3.67 22.52
CA GLY A 110 13.39 4.30 23.73
C GLY A 110 12.27 3.51 24.42
N ARG A 111 12.49 2.22 24.68
CA ARG A 111 11.44 1.25 25.11
C ARG A 111 10.28 1.17 24.10
N SER A 112 10.64 1.21 22.82
CA SER A 112 9.72 1.15 21.68
C SER A 112 8.68 2.28 21.65
N ARG A 113 9.05 3.48 22.13
CA ARG A 113 8.22 4.70 21.99
C ARG A 113 8.32 5.33 20.60
N SER A 114 9.40 5.06 19.90
CA SER A 114 9.58 5.48 18.51
C SER A 114 10.22 4.36 17.69
N MET A 115 10.10 4.48 16.38
CA MET A 115 10.57 3.50 15.41
C MET A 115 11.27 4.22 14.27
N GLU A 116 12.55 3.91 14.06
CA GLU A 116 13.24 4.29 12.84
C GLU A 116 12.89 3.31 11.72
N VAL A 117 12.56 3.85 10.55
CA VAL A 117 12.25 3.09 9.35
C VAL A 117 12.98 3.68 8.15
N THR A 118 13.46 2.82 7.25
CA THR A 118 14.16 3.25 6.03
C THR A 118 13.25 3.13 4.82
N GLY A 119 13.33 4.11 3.91
CA GLY A 119 12.54 4.13 2.68
C GLY A 119 12.94 5.26 1.74
N VAL A 120 12.09 5.54 0.76
CA VAL A 120 12.24 6.63 -0.21
C VAL A 120 11.11 7.61 -0.02
N ARG A 121 11.42 8.91 0.09
CA ARG A 121 10.44 9.98 -0.04
C ARG A 121 10.03 10.09 -1.51
N ILE A 122 8.74 9.95 -1.80
CA ILE A 122 8.20 9.99 -3.17
C ILE A 122 7.37 11.23 -3.48
N GLY A 123 7.05 12.05 -2.47
CA GLY A 123 6.37 13.31 -2.72
C GLY A 123 6.02 14.09 -1.45
N VAL A 124 5.70 15.36 -1.62
CA VAL A 124 5.10 16.22 -0.59
C VAL A 124 3.71 16.60 -1.06
N VAL A 125 2.74 16.48 -0.16
CA VAL A 125 1.34 16.82 -0.43
C VAL A 125 1.21 18.32 -0.59
N ARG A 126 0.75 18.77 -1.76
CA ARG A 126 0.44 20.18 -2.05
C ARG A 126 -1.03 20.48 -1.79
N GLU A 127 -1.90 19.62 -2.32
CA GLU A 127 -3.34 19.82 -2.29
C GLU A 127 -4.06 18.56 -1.82
N VAL A 128 -5.12 18.75 -1.04
CA VAL A 128 -6.01 17.67 -0.60
C VAL A 128 -7.44 18.10 -0.88
N LYS A 129 -8.16 17.28 -1.65
CA LYS A 129 -9.58 17.45 -1.90
C LYS A 129 -10.34 16.38 -1.13
N THR A 130 -11.11 16.80 -0.13
CA THR A 130 -11.83 15.92 0.81
C THR A 130 -13.23 16.47 1.09
N ASP A 131 -14.11 15.63 1.65
CA ASP A 131 -15.47 15.99 2.09
C ASP A 131 -15.65 15.56 3.57
N SER A 132 -16.84 15.78 4.14
CA SER A 132 -17.19 15.25 5.45
C SER A 132 -17.04 13.72 5.49
N ALA A 133 -16.68 13.18 6.65
CA ALA A 133 -16.47 11.73 6.80
C ALA A 133 -17.72 10.90 6.46
N GLU A 134 -18.92 11.47 6.63
CA GLU A 134 -20.19 10.85 6.26
C GLU A 134 -20.38 10.84 4.74
N HIS A 135 -20.11 11.95 4.06
CA HIS A 135 -20.23 12.05 2.61
C HIS A 135 -19.20 11.19 1.87
N LEU A 136 -17.98 11.08 2.40
CA LEU A 136 -16.96 10.21 1.82
C LEU A 136 -17.39 8.73 1.84
N LYS A 137 -18.20 8.34 2.83
CA LYS A 137 -18.74 6.98 2.96
C LYS A 137 -19.93 6.68 2.04
N ASP A 138 -20.56 7.71 1.48
CA ASP A 138 -21.71 7.58 0.59
C ASP A 138 -21.26 7.24 -0.85
N PRO A 139 -21.61 6.05 -1.37
CA PRO A 139 -21.32 5.66 -2.75
C PRO A 139 -22.04 6.55 -3.78
N GLN A 140 -23.24 7.06 -3.47
CA GLN A 140 -24.03 7.87 -4.40
C GLN A 140 -23.36 9.21 -4.72
N ARG A 141 -22.52 9.70 -3.81
CA ARG A 141 -21.72 10.91 -3.98
C ARG A 141 -20.43 10.70 -4.75
N PHE A 142 -20.13 9.49 -5.22
CA PHE A 142 -18.87 9.24 -5.91
C PHE A 142 -18.74 10.04 -7.21
N ALA A 143 -19.79 10.16 -8.00
CA ALA A 143 -19.78 11.00 -9.19
C ALA A 143 -19.51 12.48 -8.85
N ASP A 144 -20.07 13.00 -7.74
CA ASP A 144 -19.77 14.36 -7.27
C ASP A 144 -18.29 14.53 -6.91
N ARG A 145 -17.70 13.52 -6.26
CA ARG A 145 -16.27 13.51 -5.93
C ARG A 145 -15.41 13.47 -7.20
N VAL A 146 -15.76 12.64 -8.19
CA VAL A 146 -15.03 12.59 -9.47
C VAL A 146 -15.03 13.94 -10.17
N VAL A 147 -16.13 14.69 -10.12
CA VAL A 147 -16.18 16.04 -10.69
C VAL A 147 -15.38 17.02 -9.84
N ALA A 148 -15.57 17.04 -8.52
CA ALA A 148 -14.89 17.97 -7.62
C ALA A 148 -13.37 17.75 -7.54
N TRP A 149 -12.93 16.50 -7.70
CA TRP A 149 -11.52 16.14 -7.61
C TRP A 149 -10.74 16.44 -8.88
N ALA A 150 -11.38 16.49 -10.05
CA ALA A 150 -10.73 16.78 -11.31
C ALA A 150 -10.02 18.16 -11.28
N PRO A 151 -8.70 18.22 -11.49
CA PRO A 151 -8.00 19.48 -11.77
C PRO A 151 -8.45 20.06 -13.12
N ASP A 152 -8.43 21.39 -13.28
CA ASP A 152 -8.76 22.04 -14.54
C ASP A 152 -7.88 21.53 -15.70
N SER A 153 -6.60 21.26 -15.43
CA SER A 153 -5.65 20.70 -16.42
C SER A 153 -6.04 19.32 -16.93
N VAL A 154 -6.73 18.50 -16.13
CA VAL A 154 -7.28 17.20 -16.57
C VAL A 154 -8.40 17.39 -17.58
N THR A 155 -9.25 18.41 -17.39
CA THR A 155 -10.38 18.67 -18.30
C THR A 155 -9.93 19.24 -19.64
N LEU A 156 -8.77 19.92 -19.67
CA LEU A 156 -8.18 20.48 -20.88
C LEU A 156 -7.31 19.47 -21.64
N ASP A 157 -6.79 18.44 -20.96
CA ASP A 157 -5.90 17.39 -21.50
C ASP A 157 -4.72 17.93 -22.32
N THR A 158 -4.10 19.01 -21.84
CA THR A 158 -3.07 19.77 -22.58
C THR A 158 -1.64 19.38 -22.25
N GLU A 159 -1.41 18.60 -21.18
CA GLU A 159 -0.11 18.25 -20.67
C GLU A 159 0.01 16.73 -20.47
N LEU A 160 1.25 16.22 -20.50
CA LEU A 160 1.53 14.85 -20.10
C LEU A 160 1.73 14.78 -18.58
N TYR A 161 1.20 13.72 -17.99
CA TYR A 161 1.47 13.36 -16.61
C TYR A 161 2.93 12.92 -16.45
N PRO A 162 3.56 13.02 -15.25
CA PRO A 162 4.97 12.70 -15.06
C PRO A 162 5.45 11.33 -15.56
N THR A 163 4.59 10.30 -15.57
CA THR A 163 4.91 8.97 -16.11
C THR A 163 4.73 8.83 -17.64
N GLY A 164 4.28 9.89 -18.31
CA GLY A 164 4.27 10.03 -19.78
C GLY A 164 2.92 9.84 -20.46
N GLU A 165 1.89 9.36 -19.74
CA GLU A 165 0.52 9.29 -20.23
C GLU A 165 -0.24 10.62 -20.11
N SER A 166 -1.48 10.67 -20.60
CA SER A 166 -2.34 11.86 -20.47
C SER A 166 -2.76 12.11 -19.02
N LEU A 167 -2.96 13.37 -18.63
CA LEU A 167 -3.48 13.72 -17.30
C LEU A 167 -4.83 13.03 -17.02
N LEU A 168 -5.68 12.89 -18.04
CA LEU A 168 -6.95 12.16 -17.93
C LEU A 168 -6.76 10.67 -17.65
N ASP A 169 -5.76 10.02 -18.27
CA ASP A 169 -5.44 8.61 -17.99
C ASP A 169 -4.97 8.44 -16.53
N ALA A 170 -4.03 9.27 -16.10
CA ALA A 170 -3.51 9.23 -14.73
C ALA A 170 -4.62 9.49 -13.69
N TYR A 171 -5.50 10.47 -13.95
CA TYR A 171 -6.65 10.77 -13.09
C TYR A 171 -7.61 9.58 -13.01
N THR A 172 -7.98 9.04 -14.17
CA THR A 172 -8.88 7.88 -14.31
C THR A 172 -8.34 6.65 -13.58
N LEU A 173 -7.05 6.35 -13.75
CA LEU A 173 -6.37 5.25 -13.06
C LEU A 173 -6.25 5.49 -11.55
N THR A 174 -6.09 6.73 -11.12
CA THR A 174 -6.05 7.08 -9.69
C THR A 174 -7.37 6.79 -9.00
N LEU A 175 -8.50 7.12 -9.63
CA LEU A 175 -9.85 6.87 -9.07
C LEU A 175 -10.12 5.40 -8.76
N CYS A 176 -9.48 4.47 -9.49
CA CYS A 176 -9.56 3.04 -9.27
C CYS A 176 -8.31 2.42 -8.61
N GLN A 177 -7.35 3.25 -8.16
CA GLN A 177 -6.06 2.79 -7.61
C GLN A 177 -5.33 1.81 -8.56
N ASN A 178 -5.37 2.10 -9.87
CA ASN A 178 -4.82 1.29 -10.96
C ASN A 178 -5.40 -0.15 -11.06
N ARG A 179 -6.64 -0.34 -10.62
CA ARG A 179 -7.36 -1.61 -10.75
C ARG A 179 -8.33 -1.59 -11.93
N VAL A 180 -7.78 -1.89 -13.10
CA VAL A 180 -8.53 -2.17 -14.33
C VAL A 180 -8.37 -3.64 -14.70
N GLN A 181 -9.16 -4.20 -15.63
CA GLN A 181 -9.07 -5.63 -16.00
C GLN A 181 -7.67 -6.16 -16.35
N THR A 182 -6.76 -5.30 -16.81
CA THR A 182 -5.37 -5.67 -17.11
C THR A 182 -4.49 -5.84 -15.87
N ARG A 183 -5.00 -5.47 -14.70
CA ARG A 183 -4.44 -5.60 -13.35
C ARG A 183 -5.40 -6.41 -12.47
N PRO A 184 -5.06 -6.83 -11.23
CA PRO A 184 -5.92 -7.73 -10.48
C PRO A 184 -7.19 -6.98 -10.13
N SER A 185 -8.25 -7.42 -10.78
CA SER A 185 -9.56 -6.81 -10.81
C SER A 185 -10.54 -7.91 -10.44
N SER A 186 -11.53 -7.62 -9.60
CA SER A 186 -12.73 -8.46 -9.58
C SER A 186 -13.25 -8.47 -11.01
N GLY A 187 -13.62 -9.62 -11.59
CA GLY A 187 -13.96 -9.73 -13.03
C GLY A 187 -15.03 -8.75 -13.55
N GLU A 188 -15.66 -8.01 -12.65
CA GLU A 188 -16.59 -6.90 -12.85
C GLU A 188 -15.93 -5.53 -13.11
N SER A 189 -14.60 -5.40 -12.98
CA SER A 189 -13.90 -4.12 -13.15
C SER A 189 -13.85 -3.72 -14.63
N PRO A 190 -13.91 -2.44 -14.98
CA PRO A 190 -13.84 -2.00 -16.37
C PRO A 190 -12.41 -2.09 -16.94
N ARG A 191 -12.31 -2.14 -18.27
CA ARG A 191 -11.03 -1.88 -18.97
C ARG A 191 -10.76 -0.37 -18.95
N LEU A 192 -9.48 0.02 -18.95
CA LEU A 192 -9.09 1.43 -18.94
C LEU A 192 -9.81 2.28 -20.01
N PRO A 193 -9.91 1.87 -21.29
CA PRO A 193 -10.61 2.70 -22.28
C PRO A 193 -12.09 2.96 -21.96
N MET A 194 -12.79 1.95 -21.41
CA MET A 194 -14.19 2.11 -21.02
C MET A 194 -14.32 3.00 -19.78
N TRP A 195 -13.45 2.80 -18.80
CA TRP A 195 -13.44 3.62 -17.58
C TRP A 195 -13.10 5.09 -17.87
N LYS A 196 -12.09 5.33 -18.71
CA LYS A 196 -11.73 6.66 -19.21
C LYS A 196 -12.90 7.34 -19.88
N MET A 197 -13.63 6.63 -20.73
CA MET A 197 -14.79 7.18 -21.43
C MET A 197 -15.92 7.56 -20.47
N ALA A 198 -16.21 6.73 -19.46
CA ALA A 198 -17.21 7.05 -18.44
C ALA A 198 -16.83 8.31 -17.64
N VAL A 199 -15.57 8.42 -17.22
CA VAL A 199 -15.04 9.61 -16.52
C VAL A 199 -15.08 10.84 -17.42
N TRP A 200 -14.62 10.75 -18.66
CA TRP A 200 -14.64 11.84 -19.63
C TRP A 200 -16.06 12.38 -19.87
N ASN A 201 -17.03 11.48 -20.08
CA ASN A 201 -18.43 11.86 -20.29
C ASN A 201 -18.98 12.61 -19.08
N LEU A 202 -18.71 12.13 -17.87
CA LEU A 202 -19.11 12.79 -16.63
C LEU A 202 -18.46 14.17 -16.47
N LEU A 203 -17.18 14.32 -16.78
CA LEU A 203 -16.51 15.62 -16.69
C LEU A 203 -17.00 16.60 -17.77
N SER A 204 -17.40 16.10 -18.94
CA SER A 204 -17.90 16.91 -20.06
C SER A 204 -19.32 17.44 -19.81
N ASP A 205 -20.18 16.65 -19.15
CA ASP A 205 -21.51 17.10 -18.69
C ASP A 205 -21.80 16.55 -17.28
N PRO A 206 -21.34 17.28 -16.23
CA PRO A 206 -21.53 16.88 -14.84
C PRO A 206 -22.99 16.84 -14.39
N THR A 207 -23.93 17.36 -15.19
CA THR A 207 -25.36 17.39 -14.83
C THR A 207 -26.13 16.21 -15.38
N ASN A 208 -25.52 15.45 -16.31
CA ASN A 208 -26.17 14.33 -16.97
C ASN A 208 -26.44 13.16 -16.00
N PRO A 209 -27.71 12.76 -15.79
CA PRO A 209 -28.04 11.65 -14.89
C PRO A 209 -27.47 10.30 -15.35
N SER A 210 -27.33 10.08 -16.66
CA SER A 210 -26.82 8.81 -17.19
C SER A 210 -25.34 8.65 -16.89
N TYR A 211 -24.51 9.68 -17.13
CA TYR A 211 -23.07 9.63 -16.87
C TYR A 211 -22.78 9.49 -15.37
N ARG A 212 -23.57 10.19 -14.54
CA ARG A 212 -23.49 10.05 -13.08
C ARG A 212 -23.80 8.63 -12.63
N SER A 213 -24.87 8.03 -13.16
CA SER A 213 -25.26 6.66 -12.83
C SER A 213 -24.21 5.63 -13.28
N GLU A 214 -23.63 5.80 -14.47
CA GLU A 214 -22.56 4.93 -14.98
C GLU A 214 -21.33 4.93 -14.06
N VAL A 215 -20.87 6.11 -13.63
CA VAL A 215 -19.75 6.22 -12.69
C VAL A 215 -20.12 5.71 -11.29
N ALA A 216 -21.32 6.04 -10.78
CA ALA A 216 -21.75 5.66 -9.44
C ALA A 216 -22.10 4.17 -9.27
N SER A 217 -22.41 3.47 -10.37
CA SER A 217 -22.67 2.02 -10.38
C SER A 217 -21.43 1.17 -10.64
N SER A 218 -20.29 1.80 -10.97
CA SER A 218 -19.02 1.11 -11.18
C SER A 218 -18.55 0.43 -9.89
N VAL A 219 -18.01 -0.78 -10.01
CA VAL A 219 -17.36 -1.47 -8.87
C VAL A 219 -16.17 -0.69 -8.30
N GLU A 220 -15.64 0.27 -9.08
CA GLU A 220 -14.56 1.16 -8.69
C GLU A 220 -14.97 2.17 -7.61
N VAL A 221 -16.27 2.47 -7.47
CA VAL A 221 -16.82 3.35 -6.43
C VAL A 221 -16.36 2.90 -5.05
N GLY A 222 -16.45 1.60 -4.75
CA GLY A 222 -16.03 1.04 -3.46
C GLY A 222 -14.54 1.23 -3.16
N ARG A 223 -13.71 1.52 -4.16
CA ARG A 223 -12.26 1.70 -4.00
C ARG A 223 -11.88 3.14 -3.61
N GLY A 224 -12.71 4.14 -3.91
CA GLY A 224 -12.48 5.52 -3.52
C GLY A 224 -13.29 5.98 -2.30
N VAL A 225 -14.26 5.19 -1.85
CA VAL A 225 -15.10 5.49 -0.68
C VAL A 225 -14.21 5.72 0.55
N GLY A 226 -14.47 6.82 1.26
CA GLY A 226 -13.78 7.17 2.50
C GLY A 226 -12.34 7.70 2.36
N LEU A 227 -11.85 7.87 1.13
CA LEU A 227 -10.52 8.41 0.83
C LEU A 227 -10.60 9.88 0.38
N ALA A 228 -9.50 10.61 0.57
CA ALA A 228 -9.30 11.95 0.04
C ALA A 228 -8.41 11.91 -1.20
N PHE A 229 -8.69 12.78 -2.17
CA PHE A 229 -7.82 12.94 -3.33
C PHE A 229 -6.66 13.87 -3.00
N VAL A 230 -5.47 13.49 -3.44
CA VAL A 230 -4.20 14.12 -3.07
C VAL A 230 -3.44 14.49 -4.34
N ILE A 231 -2.86 15.68 -4.36
CA ILE A 231 -1.94 16.13 -5.41
C ILE A 231 -0.61 16.52 -4.76
N THR A 232 0.49 15.97 -5.24
CA THR A 232 1.83 16.32 -4.75
C THR A 232 2.39 17.58 -5.42
N GLU A 233 3.47 18.13 -4.86
CA GLU A 233 4.21 19.26 -5.46
C GLU A 233 4.67 18.92 -6.89
N ASP A 234 5.14 17.69 -7.11
CA ASP A 234 5.55 17.15 -8.40
C ASP A 234 4.36 16.62 -9.24
N VAL A 235 3.14 17.12 -8.96
CA VAL A 235 1.91 16.90 -9.75
C VAL A 235 1.50 15.42 -9.87
N HIS A 236 1.85 14.59 -8.89
CA HIS A 236 1.36 13.21 -8.84
C HIS A 236 0.00 13.13 -8.16
N PHE A 237 -0.91 12.32 -8.72
CA PHE A 237 -2.26 12.09 -8.22
C PHE A 237 -2.31 10.88 -7.29
N GLY A 238 -3.08 11.00 -6.21
CA GLY A 238 -3.22 9.93 -5.23
C GLY A 238 -4.56 9.91 -4.49
N LEU A 239 -4.77 8.82 -3.77
CA LEU A 239 -5.87 8.63 -2.84
C LEU A 239 -5.30 8.26 -1.46
N GLY A 240 -5.52 9.10 -0.47
CA GLY A 240 -4.97 8.95 0.88
C GLY A 240 -6.03 8.98 1.97
N SER A 241 -5.58 8.81 3.22
CA SER A 241 -6.41 8.99 4.41
C SER A 241 -7.12 10.35 4.38
N PRO A 242 -8.38 10.45 4.83
CA PRO A 242 -9.08 11.75 4.93
C PRO A 242 -8.42 12.71 5.93
N SER A 243 -7.52 12.22 6.79
CA SER A 243 -6.72 13.02 7.72
C SER A 243 -5.46 13.63 7.08
N THR A 244 -5.18 13.35 5.80
CA THR A 244 -4.05 13.91 5.03
C THR A 244 -4.20 15.42 4.87
N LYS A 245 -3.09 16.15 4.91
CA LYS A 245 -3.04 17.61 4.82
C LYS A 245 -1.90 18.05 3.89
N PRO A 246 -1.97 19.29 3.34
CA PRO A 246 -0.81 19.94 2.75
C PRO A 246 0.40 19.87 3.67
N SER A 247 1.59 19.75 3.06
CA SER A 247 2.89 19.55 3.70
C SER A 247 3.12 18.19 4.37
N ASP A 248 2.15 17.27 4.35
CA ASP A 248 2.43 15.87 4.66
C ASP A 248 3.39 15.27 3.61
N ILE A 249 4.19 14.29 4.01
CA ILE A 249 5.17 13.61 3.15
C ILE A 249 4.66 12.22 2.82
N ILE A 250 4.80 11.79 1.57
CA ILE A 250 4.49 10.44 1.13
C ILE A 250 5.80 9.68 0.91
N CYS A 251 5.91 8.51 1.53
CA CYS A 251 7.10 7.66 1.45
C CYS A 251 6.75 6.22 1.07
N VAL A 252 7.63 5.58 0.31
CA VAL A 252 7.68 4.11 0.19
C VAL A 252 8.66 3.60 1.23
N LEU A 253 8.15 2.91 2.25
CA LEU A 253 8.96 2.33 3.32
C LEU A 253 9.28 0.87 3.00
N LEU A 254 10.54 0.48 3.17
CA LEU A 254 10.97 -0.89 2.86
C LEU A 254 10.15 -1.91 3.66
N GLY A 255 9.78 -3.01 3.00
CA GLY A 255 8.90 -4.02 3.55
C GLY A 255 7.42 -3.65 3.64
N CYS A 256 6.98 -2.47 3.17
CA CYS A 256 5.57 -2.07 3.15
C CYS A 256 4.96 -2.16 1.74
N LYS A 257 3.78 -2.75 1.61
CA LYS A 257 3.10 -2.91 0.31
C LYS A 257 2.53 -1.62 -0.28
N ALA A 258 2.33 -0.57 0.51
CA ALA A 258 1.74 0.69 0.05
C ALA A 258 2.61 1.89 0.45
N PRO A 259 2.55 3.01 -0.30
CA PRO A 259 3.03 4.29 0.18
C PRO A 259 2.34 4.69 1.49
N ILE A 260 3.09 5.33 2.38
CA ILE A 260 2.62 5.79 3.69
C ILE A 260 2.75 7.31 3.74
N VAL A 261 1.67 7.97 4.16
CA VAL A 261 1.66 9.40 4.50
C VAL A 261 2.18 9.56 5.92
N ILE A 262 3.22 10.38 6.07
CA ILE A 262 3.80 10.76 7.35
C ILE A 262 3.77 12.28 7.50
N ARG A 263 3.50 12.76 8.71
CA ARG A 263 3.41 14.18 9.04
C ARG A 263 4.62 14.60 9.87
N PRO A 264 5.39 15.61 9.44
CA PRO A 264 6.47 16.18 10.26
C PRO A 264 5.93 16.72 11.59
N ARG A 265 6.64 16.46 12.68
CA ARG A 265 6.32 17.00 14.00
C ARG A 265 7.14 18.26 14.29
N THR A 266 6.61 19.14 15.14
CA THR A 266 7.32 20.35 15.57
C THR A 266 8.50 20.07 16.51
N ASP A 267 8.46 18.96 17.24
CA ASP A 267 9.52 18.49 18.15
C ASP A 267 10.52 17.53 17.47
N GLY A 268 10.40 17.34 16.15
CA GLY A 268 11.24 16.44 15.36
C GLY A 268 10.61 15.06 15.13
N GLY A 269 11.06 14.38 14.07
CA GLY A 269 10.47 13.12 13.62
C GLY A 269 9.09 13.28 12.98
N PHE A 270 8.35 12.18 12.91
CA PHE A 270 7.12 12.09 12.13
C PHE A 270 6.01 11.31 12.85
N GLU A 271 4.76 11.65 12.55
CA GLU A 271 3.59 10.81 12.87
C GLU A 271 3.09 10.11 11.59
N VAL A 272 2.68 8.85 11.70
CA VAL A 272 1.96 8.17 10.62
C VAL A 272 0.55 8.75 10.50
N VAL A 273 0.19 9.17 9.29
CA VAL A 273 -1.15 9.65 8.96
C VAL A 273 -2.02 8.51 8.44
N GLY A 274 -1.46 7.70 7.52
CA GLY A 274 -2.08 6.48 7.01
C GLY A 274 -1.53 6.06 5.66
N ALA A 275 -2.07 4.98 5.10
CA ALA A 275 -1.70 4.53 3.75
C ALA A 275 -2.22 5.48 2.66
N CYS A 276 -1.53 5.47 1.52
CA CYS A 276 -1.86 6.22 0.31
C CYS A 276 -1.71 5.32 -0.92
N TYR A 277 -2.52 5.53 -1.93
CA TYR A 277 -2.19 5.18 -3.31
C TYR A 277 -1.63 6.43 -3.99
N LEU A 278 -0.51 6.32 -4.71
CA LEU A 278 0.04 7.41 -5.53
C LEU A 278 0.37 6.85 -6.93
N HIS A 279 -0.21 7.44 -7.97
CA HIS A 279 -0.05 6.96 -9.34
C HIS A 279 1.41 7.11 -9.79
N GLY A 280 1.97 6.08 -10.44
CA GLY A 280 3.39 6.01 -10.82
C GLY A 280 4.34 5.48 -9.75
N PHE A 281 3.85 5.07 -8.57
CA PHE A 281 4.72 4.58 -7.47
C PHE A 281 4.31 3.20 -6.92
N SER A 282 3.61 2.43 -7.75
CA SER A 282 3.35 1.02 -7.46
C SER A 282 4.49 0.14 -7.99
N ASP A 283 4.45 -1.16 -7.69
CA ASP A 283 5.32 -2.17 -8.31
C ASP A 283 6.81 -1.85 -8.20
N ALA A 284 7.24 -1.41 -7.02
CA ALA A 284 8.63 -1.06 -6.72
C ALA A 284 9.25 0.03 -7.60
N GLU A 285 8.47 0.84 -8.31
CA GLU A 285 9.02 1.87 -9.23
C GLU A 285 9.93 2.89 -8.53
N SER A 286 9.62 3.29 -7.29
CA SER A 286 10.50 4.17 -6.49
C SER A 286 11.86 3.56 -6.13
N LEU A 287 12.00 2.22 -6.19
CA LEU A 287 13.22 1.51 -5.82
C LEU A 287 13.97 0.96 -7.04
N LEU A 288 13.26 0.59 -8.11
CA LEU A 288 13.82 -0.08 -9.29
C LEU A 288 13.70 0.76 -10.57
N GLY A 289 13.05 1.92 -10.51
CA GLY A 289 12.71 2.73 -11.69
C GLY A 289 11.49 2.19 -12.45
N PRO A 290 11.06 2.90 -13.52
CA PRO A 290 9.94 2.47 -14.35
C PRO A 290 10.26 1.15 -15.05
N LEU A 291 9.21 0.37 -15.33
CA LEU A 291 9.38 -0.88 -16.06
C LEU A 291 9.75 -0.60 -17.53
N PRO A 292 10.83 -1.19 -18.07
CA PRO A 292 11.25 -0.90 -19.44
C PRO A 292 10.31 -1.55 -20.45
N ALA A 293 9.92 -0.81 -21.50
CA ALA A 293 9.21 -1.39 -22.63
C ALA A 293 10.05 -2.54 -23.27
N PRO A 294 9.42 -3.65 -23.72
CA PRO A 294 7.99 -3.91 -23.81
C PRO A 294 7.41 -4.69 -22.61
N TRP A 295 8.05 -4.65 -21.44
CA TRP A 295 7.58 -5.37 -20.25
C TRP A 295 6.41 -4.66 -19.58
N GLU A 296 5.46 -5.44 -19.09
CA GLU A 296 4.32 -4.99 -18.28
C GLU A 296 4.11 -5.90 -17.07
N THR A 297 3.47 -5.37 -16.03
CA THR A 297 3.03 -6.16 -14.88
C THR A 297 1.87 -7.07 -15.25
N ALA A 298 1.94 -8.33 -14.84
CA ALA A 298 0.87 -9.31 -14.95
C ALA A 298 0.56 -9.89 -13.57
N PHE A 299 -0.72 -10.08 -13.26
CA PHE A 299 -1.13 -10.60 -11.95
C PHE A 299 -1.77 -11.97 -12.10
N HIS A 300 -1.33 -12.90 -11.27
CA HIS A 300 -1.81 -14.28 -11.27
C HIS A 300 -2.30 -14.64 -9.89
N ASN A 301 -3.42 -15.35 -9.83
CA ASN A 301 -3.89 -15.94 -8.58
C ASN A 301 -3.09 -17.23 -8.34
N ASN A 302 -2.47 -17.38 -7.17
CA ASN A 302 -1.81 -18.62 -6.80
C ASN A 302 -2.82 -19.62 -6.21
N ILE A 303 -2.42 -20.88 -6.03
CA ILE A 303 -3.27 -21.92 -5.41
C ILE A 303 -3.85 -21.57 -4.02
N SER A 304 -3.31 -20.59 -3.29
CA SER A 304 -3.89 -20.08 -2.03
C SER A 304 -4.90 -18.95 -2.20
N GLY A 305 -5.26 -18.56 -3.42
CA GLY A 305 -6.18 -17.45 -3.66
C GLY A 305 -5.52 -16.07 -3.71
N ASN A 306 -4.19 -15.97 -3.53
CA ASN A 306 -3.49 -14.70 -3.42
C ASN A 306 -3.01 -14.19 -4.79
N TRP A 307 -3.11 -12.89 -5.01
CA TRP A 307 -2.57 -12.24 -6.20
C TRP A 307 -1.04 -12.10 -6.09
N VAL A 308 -0.34 -12.59 -7.10
CA VAL A 308 1.12 -12.52 -7.20
C VAL A 308 1.50 -11.73 -8.45
N LEU A 309 2.43 -10.79 -8.28
CA LEU A 309 3.00 -9.99 -9.35
C LEU A 309 3.98 -10.83 -10.20
N ARG A 310 3.82 -10.73 -11.51
CA ARG A 310 4.61 -11.34 -12.58
C ARG A 310 4.85 -10.31 -13.66
N PHE A 311 5.67 -10.65 -14.63
CA PHE A 311 5.99 -9.75 -15.73
C PHE A 311 5.75 -10.46 -17.05
N ARG A 312 5.21 -9.72 -18.02
CA ARG A 312 4.95 -10.21 -19.37
C ARG A 312 5.57 -9.26 -20.38
N ASN A 313 6.20 -9.82 -21.40
CA ASN A 313 6.63 -9.07 -22.57
C ASN A 313 5.43 -8.96 -23.52
N ASN A 314 4.95 -7.74 -23.77
CA ASN A 314 3.76 -7.53 -24.59
C ASN A 314 4.00 -7.80 -26.09
N ALA A 315 5.25 -7.76 -26.55
CA ALA A 315 5.60 -8.04 -27.95
C ALA A 315 5.73 -9.54 -28.25
N THR A 316 6.29 -10.32 -27.31
CA THR A 316 6.58 -11.75 -27.52
C THR A 316 5.63 -12.69 -26.78
N GLY A 317 4.91 -12.20 -25.78
CA GLY A 317 4.10 -13.01 -24.86
C GLY A 317 4.91 -13.77 -23.81
N GLU A 318 6.24 -13.60 -23.78
CA GLU A 318 7.13 -14.18 -22.76
C GLU A 318 6.70 -13.73 -21.36
N LYS A 319 6.85 -14.63 -20.37
CA LYS A 319 6.51 -14.35 -18.97
C LYS A 319 7.72 -14.58 -18.07
N LEU A 320 7.97 -13.65 -17.16
CA LEU A 320 8.96 -13.78 -16.10
C LEU A 320 8.29 -13.89 -14.75
N LEU A 321 8.84 -14.78 -13.92
CA LEU A 321 8.45 -14.92 -12.52
C LEU A 321 9.03 -13.79 -11.66
N ASP A 322 10.21 -13.31 -12.04
CA ASP A 322 10.96 -12.27 -11.36
C ASP A 322 10.97 -10.97 -12.16
N ASP A 323 11.31 -9.89 -11.47
CA ASP A 323 11.29 -8.53 -12.00
C ASP A 323 12.48 -8.27 -12.94
N PRO A 324 12.23 -7.90 -14.21
CA PRO A 324 13.30 -7.71 -15.20
C PRO A 324 14.21 -6.52 -14.90
N ARG A 325 13.82 -5.61 -13.98
CA ARG A 325 14.67 -4.50 -13.53
C ARG A 325 15.73 -4.97 -12.54
N LYS A 326 15.56 -6.15 -11.93
CA LYS A 326 16.54 -6.70 -11.02
C LYS A 326 17.64 -7.41 -11.80
N GLY A 327 18.89 -7.13 -11.43
CA GLY A 327 20.04 -7.87 -11.96
C GLY A 327 20.11 -9.31 -11.45
N SER A 328 21.25 -9.95 -11.71
CA SER A 328 21.56 -11.28 -11.18
C SER A 328 21.52 -11.32 -9.66
N LEU A 329 21.19 -12.49 -9.09
CA LEU A 329 21.29 -12.70 -7.65
C LEU A 329 22.75 -12.53 -7.17
N PRO A 330 22.98 -12.03 -5.95
CA PRO A 330 24.32 -11.94 -5.38
C PRO A 330 24.97 -13.32 -5.24
N GLU A 331 26.29 -13.36 -5.11
CA GLU A 331 27.03 -14.60 -4.94
C GLU A 331 26.50 -15.43 -3.76
N GLY A 332 26.39 -16.75 -3.97
CA GLY A 332 25.85 -17.69 -3.01
C GLY A 332 24.33 -17.69 -2.88
N TRP A 333 23.60 -16.70 -3.42
CA TRP A 333 22.15 -16.70 -3.40
C TRP A 333 21.56 -17.44 -4.61
N SER A 334 20.61 -18.33 -4.33
CA SER A 334 19.79 -19.00 -5.33
C SER A 334 18.30 -18.76 -5.04
N ALA A 335 17.51 -18.62 -6.10
CA ALA A 335 16.07 -18.69 -5.99
C ALA A 335 15.69 -20.17 -5.91
N VAL A 336 14.89 -20.54 -4.92
CA VAL A 336 14.38 -21.91 -4.77
C VAL A 336 13.27 -22.11 -5.82
N ASN A 337 13.70 -22.27 -7.07
CA ASN A 337 12.80 -22.44 -8.21
C ASN A 337 12.31 -23.89 -8.27
N GLY A 338 11.11 -24.12 -7.76
CA GLY A 338 10.39 -25.37 -7.88
C GLY A 338 8.89 -25.16 -8.04
N VAL A 339 8.47 -24.89 -9.28
CA VAL A 339 7.07 -24.89 -9.79
C VAL A 339 6.26 -23.61 -9.52
N ALA A 340 5.57 -23.22 -10.59
CA ALA A 340 4.72 -22.05 -10.81
C ALA A 340 3.52 -21.87 -9.87
N ASP A 341 3.52 -22.48 -8.68
CA ASP A 341 2.40 -22.45 -7.74
C ASP A 341 2.89 -22.66 -6.30
N LEU A 342 3.66 -21.68 -5.80
CA LEU A 342 4.13 -21.66 -4.41
C LEU A 342 3.00 -21.32 -3.45
N ALA A 343 2.04 -22.22 -3.26
CA ALA A 343 1.18 -22.13 -2.10
C ALA A 343 1.06 -23.40 -1.26
N GLU A 344 2.02 -24.32 -1.36
CA GLU A 344 1.99 -25.51 -0.48
C GLU A 344 3.32 -25.96 0.12
N ARG A 345 4.41 -25.19 0.10
CA ARG A 345 5.57 -25.52 0.95
C ARG A 345 6.10 -24.29 1.67
N GLN A 346 6.37 -24.49 2.96
CA GLN A 346 7.19 -23.68 3.86
C GLN A 346 8.63 -23.52 3.34
N GLN A 347 8.81 -23.28 2.05
CA GLN A 347 10.10 -23.04 1.43
C GLN A 347 10.21 -21.57 1.15
N VAL A 348 11.15 -20.99 1.87
CA VAL A 348 11.57 -19.61 1.76
C VAL A 348 12.14 -19.41 0.33
N PRO A 349 11.67 -18.40 -0.44
CA PRO A 349 11.92 -18.24 -1.88
C PRO A 349 13.39 -18.02 -2.24
N PHE A 350 14.22 -17.56 -1.30
CA PHE A 350 15.64 -17.36 -1.50
C PHE A 350 16.44 -18.10 -0.44
N GLN A 351 17.49 -18.78 -0.88
CA GLN A 351 18.45 -19.45 -0.02
C GLN A 351 19.87 -19.01 -0.39
N ASN A 352 20.72 -18.83 0.61
CA ASN A 352 22.14 -18.63 0.42
C ASN A 352 22.88 -19.94 0.69
N ASP A 353 23.38 -20.56 -0.38
CA ASP A 353 24.01 -21.88 -0.36
C ASP A 353 25.38 -21.90 0.37
N LEU A 354 25.97 -20.71 0.59
CA LEU A 354 27.25 -20.56 1.29
C LEU A 354 27.08 -20.43 2.81
N THR A 355 26.03 -19.73 3.25
CA THR A 355 25.77 -19.43 4.67
C THR A 355 24.67 -20.29 5.28
N GLY A 356 23.84 -20.92 4.45
CA GLY A 356 22.62 -21.61 4.87
C GLY A 356 21.47 -20.66 5.23
N GLU A 357 21.63 -19.34 5.05
CA GLU A 357 20.58 -18.36 5.29
C GLU A 357 19.40 -18.58 4.31
N ALA A 358 18.18 -18.46 4.81
CA ALA A 358 16.97 -18.44 3.98
C ALA A 358 16.22 -17.13 4.23
N SER A 359 15.72 -16.49 3.16
CA SER A 359 14.98 -15.22 3.24
C SER A 359 13.72 -15.17 2.36
N ASP A 360 12.60 -14.74 2.96
CA ASP A 360 11.36 -14.42 2.22
C ASP A 360 11.48 -13.14 1.41
N CYS A 361 12.44 -12.30 1.78
CA CYS A 361 12.74 -11.04 1.12
C CYS A 361 13.80 -11.26 0.03
N ASP A 362 13.72 -10.46 -1.03
CA ASP A 362 14.67 -10.53 -2.15
C ASP A 362 16.04 -9.97 -1.74
N PRO A 363 17.14 -10.73 -1.86
CA PRO A 363 18.46 -10.30 -1.43
C PRO A 363 19.02 -9.13 -2.27
N ARG A 364 18.43 -8.84 -3.43
CA ARG A 364 18.78 -7.66 -4.26
C ARG A 364 18.05 -6.39 -3.81
N MET A 365 17.12 -6.49 -2.87
CA MET A 365 16.33 -5.36 -2.35
C MET A 365 16.65 -5.05 -0.87
N THR A 366 17.87 -5.35 -0.44
CA THR A 366 18.41 -4.93 0.86
C THR A 366 18.77 -3.43 0.84
N VAL A 367 18.96 -2.82 2.02
CA VAL A 367 19.38 -1.41 2.12
C VAL A 367 20.71 -1.18 1.38
N GLU A 368 21.64 -2.12 1.53
CA GLU A 368 22.97 -2.07 0.93
C GLU A 368 22.89 -2.19 -0.59
N ALA A 369 22.13 -3.17 -1.10
CA ALA A 369 21.97 -3.39 -2.53
C ALA A 369 21.28 -2.21 -3.21
N LEU A 370 20.20 -1.68 -2.62
CA LEU A 370 19.48 -0.52 -3.16
C LEU A 370 20.38 0.74 -3.19
N LYS A 371 21.19 0.97 -2.15
CA LYS A 371 22.17 2.08 -2.13
C LYS A 371 23.24 1.91 -3.22
N GLN A 372 23.73 0.69 -3.44
CA GLN A 372 24.68 0.41 -4.52
C GLN A 372 24.08 0.66 -5.91
N CYS A 373 22.77 0.46 -6.07
CA CYS A 373 22.01 0.83 -7.26
C CYS A 373 21.66 2.32 -7.36
N GLY A 374 22.13 3.16 -6.43
CA GLY A 374 21.91 4.61 -6.45
C GLY A 374 20.56 5.07 -5.90
N VAL A 375 19.80 4.20 -5.24
CA VAL A 375 18.52 4.58 -4.61
C VAL A 375 18.79 5.50 -3.42
N ASN A 376 18.15 6.67 -3.42
CA ASN A 376 18.25 7.64 -2.33
C ASN A 376 17.39 7.23 -1.14
N LEU A 377 17.94 6.34 -0.30
CA LEU A 377 17.27 5.88 0.93
C LEU A 377 17.45 6.87 2.08
N GLU A 378 16.35 7.20 2.74
CA GLU A 378 16.26 8.03 3.93
C GLU A 378 15.78 7.21 5.14
N THR A 379 16.15 7.63 6.34
CA THR A 379 15.64 7.06 7.60
C THR A 379 14.70 8.05 8.29
N PHE A 380 13.49 7.60 8.56
CA PHE A 380 12.43 8.37 9.21
C PHE A 380 12.21 7.86 10.63
N CYS A 381 12.19 8.76 11.62
CA CYS A 381 11.86 8.40 13.01
C CYS A 381 10.39 8.67 13.28
N LEU A 382 9.60 7.60 13.44
CA LEU A 382 8.16 7.63 13.66
C LEU A 382 7.84 7.59 15.17
N PHE A 383 6.87 8.39 15.60
CA PHE A 383 6.45 8.53 17.01
C PHE A 383 5.02 8.11 17.25
#